data_AF-A0A5S3UW34-F1
#
_entry.id   AF-A0A5S3UW34-F1
#
_cell.length_a   1.000
_cell.length_b   1.000
_cell.length_c   1.000
_cell.angle_alpha   90.00
_cell.angle_beta   90.00
_cell.angle_gamma   90.00
#
_symmetry.space_group_name_H-M   'P 1'
#
loop_
_entity.id
_entity.type
_entity.pdbx_description
1 polymer ?
#
loop_
_entity_poly.entity_id
_entity_poly.type
_entity_poly.pdbx_seq_one_letter_code
_entity_poly.pdbx_strand_id
1 'polypeptide(L)'
;PAHGQHRTSNELRKQGVFVSGSGVRSIWLRHGLENFKKRLKALEDKVANEGIILTDAQVTALEKKKHDDEACGEIETAHPGYLGSQDTFYVGNLKGVGLIYQQTFVDTYSKVAFAKLYTTKTPITAADILNDKVLPYFEQYELPMLRILTDRGTEYCGKVEHHDYQLYLAINDIDHTKTKAMSPQTNGICERFHKTILNE
;
A
#
# COMPACT_ATOMS: atom_id res chain seq x y z
N PRO A 1 -15.03 9.89 -17.68
CA PRO A 1 -13.58 9.70 -17.37
C PRO A 1 -13.06 8.27 -17.61
N ALA A 2 -13.89 7.23 -17.45
CA ALA A 2 -13.48 5.81 -17.42
C ALA A 2 -13.16 5.17 -18.78
N HIS A 3 -13.49 5.81 -19.89
CA HIS A 3 -13.19 5.26 -21.22
C HIS A 3 -11.73 5.52 -21.63
N GLY A 4 -11.13 4.54 -22.29
CA GLY A 4 -9.88 4.74 -23.03
C GLY A 4 -10.10 5.53 -24.32
N GLN A 5 -9.01 5.95 -24.97
CA GLN A 5 -9.03 6.81 -26.16
C GLN A 5 -9.85 6.21 -27.32
N HIS A 6 -9.75 4.90 -27.56
CA HIS A 6 -10.48 4.21 -28.63
C HIS A 6 -11.97 4.06 -28.32
N ARG A 7 -12.32 3.73 -27.06
CA ARG A 7 -13.72 3.65 -26.62
C ARG A 7 -14.39 5.03 -26.69
N THR A 8 -13.69 6.08 -26.28
CA THR A 8 -14.18 7.47 -26.38
C THR A 8 -14.42 7.87 -27.84
N SER A 9 -13.50 7.54 -28.74
CA SER A 9 -13.65 7.75 -30.18
C SER A 9 -14.90 7.05 -30.74
N ASN A 10 -15.16 5.80 -30.33
CA ASN A 10 -16.35 5.06 -30.74
C ASN A 10 -17.65 5.67 -30.20
N GLU A 11 -17.68 6.13 -28.93
CA GLU A 11 -18.87 6.79 -28.37
C GLU A 11 -19.15 8.14 -29.05
N LEU A 12 -18.12 8.93 -29.36
CA LEU A 12 -18.26 10.17 -30.12
C LEU A 12 -18.82 9.92 -31.53
N ARG A 13 -18.39 8.83 -32.17
CA ARG A 13 -18.90 8.45 -33.50
C ARG A 13 -20.40 8.16 -33.48
N LYS A 14 -20.92 7.51 -32.43
CA LYS A 14 -22.36 7.29 -32.26
C LYS A 14 -23.15 8.59 -32.14
N GLN A 15 -22.52 9.66 -31.70
CA GLN A 15 -23.08 11.00 -31.58
C GLN A 15 -22.84 11.86 -32.84
N GLY A 16 -22.31 11.28 -33.92
CA GLY A 16 -22.02 11.98 -35.17
C GLY A 16 -20.69 12.75 -35.18
N VAL A 17 -19.85 12.60 -34.15
CA VAL A 17 -18.54 13.27 -34.04
C VAL A 17 -17.43 12.30 -34.43
N PHE A 18 -16.76 12.59 -35.55
CA PHE A 18 -15.74 11.71 -36.13
C PHE A 18 -14.33 12.15 -35.72
N VAL A 19 -13.79 11.54 -34.66
CA VAL A 19 -12.41 11.75 -34.20
C VAL A 19 -11.75 10.39 -33.98
N SER A 20 -10.50 10.21 -34.42
CA SER A 20 -9.74 8.97 -34.22
C SER A 20 -9.29 8.81 -32.76
N GLY A 21 -8.96 7.58 -32.32
CA GLY A 21 -8.43 7.34 -30.97
C GLY A 21 -7.16 8.16 -30.67
N SER A 22 -6.26 8.30 -31.64
CA SER A 22 -5.09 9.17 -31.54
C SER A 22 -5.47 10.64 -31.44
N GLY A 23 -6.49 11.08 -32.21
CA GLY A 23 -7.04 12.44 -32.12
C GLY A 23 -7.61 12.75 -30.73
N VAL A 24 -8.33 11.81 -30.12
CA VAL A 24 -8.82 11.93 -28.73
C VAL A 24 -7.65 12.12 -27.78
N ARG A 25 -6.57 11.35 -27.91
CA ARG A 25 -5.37 11.50 -27.07
C ARG A 25 -4.71 12.87 -27.21
N SER A 26 -4.55 13.36 -28.44
CA SER A 26 -3.96 14.68 -28.70
C SER A 26 -4.81 15.82 -28.13
N ILE A 27 -6.14 15.71 -28.20
CA ILE A 27 -7.06 16.65 -27.55
C ILE A 27 -6.88 16.58 -26.04
N TRP A 28 -6.89 15.39 -25.45
CA TRP A 28 -6.69 15.23 -24.02
C TRP A 28 -5.37 15.83 -23.53
N LEU A 29 -4.26 15.64 -24.24
CA LEU A 29 -2.98 16.25 -23.87
C LEU A 29 -3.06 17.78 -23.81
N ARG A 30 -3.70 18.41 -24.79
CA ARG A 30 -3.86 19.88 -24.84
C ARG A 30 -4.72 20.43 -23.71
N HIS A 31 -5.64 19.63 -23.19
CA HIS A 31 -6.55 20.02 -22.11
C HIS A 31 -6.17 19.41 -20.74
N GLY A 32 -5.00 18.76 -20.63
CA GLY A 32 -4.57 18.13 -19.38
C GLY A 32 -5.47 16.98 -18.93
N LEU A 33 -6.01 16.19 -19.85
CA LEU A 33 -6.93 15.07 -19.64
C LEU A 33 -6.31 13.73 -20.06
N GLU A 34 -5.00 13.65 -20.20
CA GLU A 34 -4.32 12.54 -20.87
C GLU A 34 -4.34 11.23 -20.07
N ASN A 35 -4.43 11.32 -18.74
CA ASN A 35 -4.52 10.16 -17.85
C ASN A 35 -5.82 10.15 -17.05
N PHE A 36 -6.15 8.98 -16.50
CA PHE A 36 -7.39 8.77 -15.77
C PHE A 36 -7.52 9.67 -14.53
N LYS A 37 -6.42 9.84 -13.76
CA LYS A 37 -6.38 10.70 -12.57
C LYS A 37 -6.77 12.15 -12.89
N LYS A 38 -6.18 12.72 -13.95
CA LYS A 38 -6.51 14.08 -14.40
C LYS A 38 -7.93 14.20 -14.92
N ARG A 39 -8.43 13.19 -15.66
CA ARG A 39 -9.83 13.15 -16.10
C ARG A 39 -10.81 13.05 -14.95
N LEU A 40 -10.43 12.40 -13.85
CA LEU A 40 -11.26 12.25 -12.67
C LEU A 40 -11.30 13.55 -11.87
N LYS A 41 -10.15 14.22 -11.69
CA LYS A 41 -10.08 15.56 -11.10
C LYS A 41 -10.92 16.58 -11.87
N ALA A 42 -10.77 16.62 -13.20
CA ALA A 42 -11.58 17.50 -14.03
C ALA A 42 -13.09 17.20 -13.95
N LEU A 43 -13.47 15.95 -13.66
CA LEU A 43 -14.87 15.60 -13.43
C LEU A 43 -15.37 16.14 -12.09
N GLU A 44 -14.57 16.04 -11.02
CA GLU A 44 -14.89 16.60 -9.70
C GLU A 44 -15.06 18.11 -9.77
N ASP A 45 -14.11 18.81 -10.39
CA ASP A 45 -14.15 20.26 -10.57
C ASP A 45 -15.42 20.66 -11.33
N LYS A 46 -15.82 19.87 -12.34
CA LYS A 46 -17.03 20.12 -13.12
C LYS A 46 -18.31 19.85 -12.32
N VAL A 47 -18.35 18.81 -11.49
CA VAL A 47 -19.49 18.54 -10.59
C VAL A 47 -19.65 19.67 -9.58
N ALA A 48 -18.54 20.14 -8.99
CA ALA A 48 -18.56 21.20 -7.99
C ALA A 48 -19.01 22.56 -8.57
N ASN A 49 -18.61 22.87 -9.80
CA ASN A 49 -18.90 24.17 -10.41
C ASN A 49 -20.23 24.20 -11.19
N GLU A 50 -20.60 23.10 -11.86
CA GLU A 50 -21.73 23.09 -12.79
C GLU A 50 -22.88 22.18 -12.35
N GLY A 51 -22.73 21.39 -11.29
CA GLY A 51 -23.81 20.54 -10.76
C GLY A 51 -24.31 19.49 -11.76
N ILE A 52 -23.42 18.92 -12.57
CA ILE A 52 -23.79 17.99 -13.64
C ILE A 52 -24.35 16.66 -13.10
N ILE A 53 -25.32 16.08 -13.82
CA ILE A 53 -25.81 14.72 -13.54
C ILE A 53 -24.77 13.71 -14.03
N LEU A 54 -24.36 12.81 -13.12
CA LEU A 54 -23.36 11.79 -13.39
C LEU A 54 -24.01 10.48 -13.89
N THR A 55 -23.29 9.76 -14.74
CA THR A 55 -23.64 8.37 -15.09
C THR A 55 -23.19 7.41 -13.98
N ASP A 56 -23.79 6.22 -13.88
CA ASP A 56 -23.39 5.20 -12.89
C ASP A 56 -21.89 4.89 -12.93
N ALA A 57 -21.32 4.77 -14.14
CA ALA A 57 -19.89 4.54 -14.31
C ALA A 57 -19.00 5.70 -13.81
N GLN A 58 -19.53 6.93 -13.79
CA GLN A 58 -18.87 8.10 -13.21
C GLN A 58 -19.01 8.14 -11.70
N VAL A 59 -20.18 7.81 -11.17
CA VAL A 59 -20.43 7.67 -9.73
C VAL A 59 -19.49 6.61 -9.17
N THR A 60 -19.45 5.40 -9.74
CA THR A 60 -18.53 4.34 -9.33
C THR A 60 -17.06 4.75 -9.42
N ALA A 61 -16.68 5.54 -10.43
CA ALA A 61 -15.30 6.03 -10.55
C ALA A 61 -14.94 7.04 -9.46
N LEU A 62 -15.87 7.92 -9.08
CA LEU A 62 -15.68 8.89 -7.99
C LEU A 62 -15.74 8.23 -6.62
N GLU A 63 -16.65 7.29 -6.40
CA GLU A 63 -16.71 6.48 -5.18
C GLU A 63 -15.43 5.65 -5.01
N LYS A 64 -14.92 5.05 -6.08
CA LYS A 64 -13.64 4.32 -6.04
C LYS A 64 -12.49 5.25 -5.68
N LYS A 65 -12.41 6.45 -6.26
CA LYS A 65 -11.38 7.43 -5.87
C LYS A 65 -11.57 7.92 -4.44
N LYS A 66 -12.80 8.19 -4.00
CA LYS A 66 -13.08 8.59 -2.63
C LYS A 66 -12.69 7.48 -1.65
N HIS A 67 -12.96 6.23 -1.97
CA HIS A 67 -12.47 5.08 -1.22
C HIS A 67 -10.95 4.94 -1.30
N ASP A 68 -10.31 5.21 -2.44
CA ASP A 68 -8.85 5.22 -2.56
C ASP A 68 -8.22 6.37 -1.77
N ASP A 69 -8.86 7.55 -1.70
CA ASP A 69 -8.42 8.73 -0.95
C ASP A 69 -8.71 8.57 0.56
N GLU A 70 -9.83 7.95 0.96
CA GLU A 70 -10.19 7.60 2.36
C GLU A 70 -9.38 6.41 2.88
N ALA A 71 -9.03 5.44 2.03
CA ALA A 71 -8.11 4.36 2.36
C ALA A 71 -6.63 4.81 2.28
N CYS A 72 -6.37 5.94 1.60
CA CYS A 72 -5.22 6.82 1.80
C CYS A 72 -5.44 7.79 2.97
N GLY A 73 -6.32 7.45 3.92
CA GLY A 73 -6.24 8.00 5.27
C GLY A 73 -4.83 7.77 5.75
N GLU A 74 -4.04 8.84 5.77
CA GLU A 74 -2.62 8.78 6.05
C GLU A 74 -2.44 7.95 7.30
N ILE A 75 -1.63 6.90 7.17
CA ILE A 75 -0.93 6.41 8.33
C ILE A 75 -0.16 7.62 8.83
N GLU A 76 -0.66 8.28 9.88
CA GLU A 76 0.03 9.44 10.46
C GLU A 76 1.40 8.97 10.92
N THR A 77 2.44 9.56 10.33
CA THR A 77 3.83 9.24 10.65
C THR A 77 4.54 10.56 10.88
N ALA A 78 4.96 10.81 12.11
CA ALA A 78 5.48 12.12 12.50
C ALA A 78 7.00 12.23 12.30
N HIS A 79 7.73 11.12 12.48
CA HIS A 79 9.18 11.07 12.45
C HIS A 79 9.66 9.61 12.25
N PRO A 80 10.96 9.38 11.95
CA PRO A 80 11.54 8.04 11.94
C PRO A 80 11.32 7.33 13.28
N GLY A 81 10.99 6.03 13.25
CA GLY A 81 10.69 5.26 14.46
C GLY A 81 9.26 5.44 14.99
N TYR A 82 8.48 6.39 14.46
CA TYR A 82 7.08 6.56 14.88
C TYR A 82 6.24 5.34 14.53
N LEU A 83 6.44 4.77 13.35
CA LEU A 83 5.71 3.59 12.90
C LEU A 83 6.49 2.75 11.90
N GLY A 84 6.67 1.48 12.25
CA GLY A 84 7.13 0.44 11.33
C GLY A 84 5.97 -0.32 10.68
N SER A 85 6.10 -0.66 9.40
CA SER A 85 5.27 -1.67 8.75
C SER A 85 6.06 -2.97 8.68
N GLN A 86 5.50 -4.07 9.18
CA GLN A 86 6.16 -5.37 9.15
C GLN A 86 5.29 -6.40 8.43
N ASP A 87 5.92 -7.20 7.56
CA ASP A 87 5.25 -8.19 6.74
C ASP A 87 6.13 -9.42 6.46
N THR A 88 5.48 -10.57 6.23
CA THR A 88 6.13 -11.85 5.90
C THR A 88 5.82 -12.23 4.45
N PHE A 89 6.86 -12.32 3.63
CA PHE A 89 6.76 -12.68 2.23
C PHE A 89 7.30 -14.10 1.97
N TYR A 90 6.57 -14.91 1.20
CA TYR A 90 7.08 -16.21 0.76
C TYR A 90 7.98 -16.04 -0.46
N VAL A 91 9.24 -16.43 -0.33
CA VAL A 91 10.26 -16.27 -1.40
C VAL A 91 10.23 -17.45 -2.36
N GLY A 92 10.16 -18.68 -1.84
CA GLY A 92 10.25 -19.88 -2.66
C GLY A 92 10.63 -21.13 -1.87
N ASN A 93 10.88 -22.22 -2.59
CA ASN A 93 11.38 -23.47 -2.04
C ASN A 93 12.73 -23.80 -2.67
N LEU A 94 13.77 -23.92 -1.84
CA LEU A 94 15.12 -24.22 -2.28
C LEU A 94 15.45 -25.69 -1.97
N LYS A 95 15.90 -26.43 -2.98
CA LYS A 95 16.28 -27.84 -2.83
C LYS A 95 17.36 -28.01 -1.74
N GLY A 96 17.09 -28.87 -0.76
CA GLY A 96 17.99 -29.13 0.36
C GLY A 96 17.84 -28.19 1.57
N VAL A 97 17.08 -27.10 1.44
CA VAL A 97 16.79 -26.15 2.53
C VAL A 97 15.30 -26.14 2.88
N GLY A 98 14.42 -26.21 1.87
CA GLY A 98 12.97 -26.17 2.04
C GLY A 98 12.39 -24.79 1.74
N LEU A 99 11.26 -24.48 2.38
CA LEU A 99 10.56 -23.21 2.22
C LEU A 99 11.40 -22.06 2.77
N ILE A 100 11.40 -20.93 2.07
CA ILE A 100 12.09 -19.70 2.46
C ILE A 100 11.05 -18.58 2.56
N TYR A 101 11.07 -17.92 3.71
CA TYR A 101 10.24 -16.76 4.03
C TYR A 101 11.14 -15.57 4.32
N GLN A 102 10.74 -14.39 3.89
CA GLN A 102 11.38 -13.12 4.20
C GLN A 102 10.53 -12.37 5.22
N GLN A 103 11.08 -12.10 6.39
CA GLN A 103 10.56 -11.03 7.24
C GLN A 103 11.04 -9.70 6.68
N THR A 104 10.12 -8.75 6.55
CA THR A 104 10.38 -7.41 6.04
C THR A 104 9.90 -6.40 7.06
N PHE A 105 10.73 -5.42 7.36
CA PHE A 105 10.34 -4.23 8.10
C PHE A 105 10.60 -3.01 7.24
N VAL A 106 9.69 -2.05 7.22
CA VAL A 106 9.88 -0.75 6.58
C VAL A 106 9.42 0.35 7.53
N ASP A 107 10.31 1.27 7.88
CA ASP A 107 9.90 2.49 8.57
C ASP A 107 9.09 3.37 7.63
N THR A 108 7.88 3.71 8.09
CA THR A 108 6.89 4.35 7.24
C THR A 108 7.19 5.83 6.97
N TYR A 109 8.08 6.45 7.73
CA TYR A 109 8.53 7.83 7.52
C TYR A 109 9.77 7.90 6.61
N SER A 110 10.89 7.36 7.08
CA SER A 110 12.22 7.41 6.44
C SER A 110 12.39 6.48 5.24
N LYS A 111 11.50 5.49 5.10
CA LYS A 111 11.58 4.42 4.09
C LYS A 111 12.80 3.51 4.21
N VAL A 112 13.51 3.54 5.34
CA VAL A 112 14.54 2.55 5.66
C VAL A 112 13.87 1.18 5.80
N ALA A 113 14.41 0.17 5.12
CA ALA A 113 13.85 -1.16 5.08
C ALA A 113 14.88 -2.22 5.48
N PHE A 114 14.40 -3.27 6.15
CA PHE A 114 15.18 -4.43 6.54
C PHE A 114 14.51 -5.68 6.00
N ALA A 115 15.32 -6.65 5.58
CA ALA A 115 14.87 -7.96 5.17
C ALA A 115 15.77 -9.04 5.79
N LYS A 116 15.16 -10.09 6.34
CA LYS A 116 15.87 -11.26 6.86
C LYS A 116 15.14 -12.54 6.47
N LEU A 117 15.89 -13.54 6.02
CA LEU A 117 15.35 -14.81 5.52
C LEU A 117 15.30 -15.86 6.62
N TYR A 118 14.23 -16.64 6.61
CA TYR A 118 13.96 -17.73 7.54
C TYR A 118 13.40 -18.93 6.80
N THR A 119 13.58 -20.12 7.38
CA THR A 119 12.98 -21.36 6.85
C THR A 119 11.58 -21.64 7.40
N THR A 120 11.11 -20.82 8.34
CA THR A 120 9.81 -20.95 8.98
C THR A 120 9.10 -19.61 9.07
N LYS A 121 7.77 -19.66 9.17
CA LYS A 121 6.87 -18.53 9.34
C LYS A 121 6.24 -18.63 10.73
N THR A 122 6.93 -18.10 11.75
CA THR A 122 6.54 -18.26 13.17
C THR A 122 6.68 -16.95 13.95
N PRO A 123 5.97 -16.79 15.09
CA PRO A 123 6.08 -15.58 15.92
C PRO A 123 7.50 -15.22 16.34
N ILE A 124 8.30 -16.23 16.68
CA ILE A 124 9.71 -16.01 17.06
C ILE A 124 10.54 -15.43 15.91
N THR A 125 10.31 -15.84 14.66
CA THR A 125 11.01 -15.26 13.50
C THR A 125 10.59 -13.81 13.22
N ALA A 126 9.33 -13.47 13.50
CA ALA A 126 8.85 -12.10 13.39
C ALA A 126 9.45 -11.18 14.47
N ALA A 127 9.68 -11.69 15.68
CA ALA A 127 10.34 -10.94 16.75
C ALA A 127 11.85 -10.82 16.52
N ASP A 128 12.49 -11.89 16.02
CA ASP A 128 13.93 -11.96 15.81
C ASP A 128 14.46 -10.86 14.89
N ILE A 129 13.79 -10.54 13.77
CA ILE A 129 14.24 -9.45 12.90
C ILE A 129 14.22 -8.10 13.62
N LEU A 130 13.25 -7.87 14.52
CA LEU A 130 13.17 -6.64 15.29
C LEU A 130 14.36 -6.54 16.24
N ASN A 131 14.63 -7.61 16.98
CA ASN A 131 15.73 -7.71 17.93
C ASN A 131 17.12 -7.63 17.27
N ASP A 132 17.32 -8.33 16.17
CA ASP A 132 18.65 -8.50 15.56
C ASP A 132 19.03 -7.36 14.60
N LYS A 133 18.04 -6.68 14.00
CA LYS A 133 18.30 -5.71 12.93
C LYS A 133 17.62 -4.36 13.14
N VAL A 134 16.32 -4.34 13.44
CA VAL A 134 15.54 -3.10 13.41
C VAL A 134 15.82 -2.25 14.65
N LEU A 135 15.52 -2.74 15.84
CA LEU A 135 15.64 -1.95 17.07
C LEU A 135 17.08 -1.47 17.30
N PRO A 136 18.13 -2.32 17.17
CA PRO A 136 19.50 -1.85 17.32
C PRO A 136 19.89 -0.75 16.35
N TYR A 137 19.36 -0.76 15.12
CA TYR A 137 19.63 0.29 14.14
C TYR A 137 19.01 1.62 14.56
N PHE A 138 17.75 1.63 14.99
CA PHE A 138 17.08 2.87 15.40
C PHE A 138 17.61 3.40 16.74
N GLU A 139 17.97 2.51 17.67
CA GLU A 139 18.61 2.86 18.95
C GLU A 139 19.95 3.58 18.76
N GLN A 140 20.73 3.23 17.74
CA GLN A 140 22.00 3.93 17.41
C GLN A 140 21.81 5.41 17.08
N TYR A 141 20.62 5.81 16.65
CA TYR A 141 20.26 7.19 16.35
C TYR A 141 19.35 7.81 17.41
N GLU A 142 19.19 7.16 18.58
CA GLU A 142 18.33 7.61 19.67
C GLU A 142 16.85 7.75 19.23
N LEU A 143 16.41 6.90 18.31
CA LEU A 143 15.05 6.88 17.78
C LEU A 143 14.28 5.70 18.38
N PRO A 144 13.33 5.91 19.31
CA PRO A 144 12.51 4.84 19.83
C PRO A 144 11.51 4.34 18.78
N MET A 145 11.29 3.03 18.71
CA MET A 145 10.25 2.44 17.88
C MET A 145 8.92 2.45 18.64
N LEU A 146 8.00 3.34 18.28
CA LEU A 146 6.78 3.55 19.07
C LEU A 146 5.67 2.56 18.72
N ARG A 147 5.58 2.17 17.45
CA ARG A 147 4.46 1.39 16.95
C ARG A 147 4.87 0.52 15.77
N ILE A 148 4.26 -0.65 15.68
CA ILE A 148 4.38 -1.53 14.52
C ILE A 148 3.00 -1.91 13.98
N LEU A 149 2.85 -1.78 12.66
CA LEU A 149 1.71 -2.20 11.89
C LEU A 149 1.99 -3.55 11.22
N THR A 150 1.11 -4.52 11.46
CA THR A 150 1.13 -5.82 10.77
C THR A 150 -0.25 -6.18 10.23
N ASP A 151 -0.32 -7.24 9.44
CA ASP A 151 -1.59 -7.91 9.20
C ASP A 151 -2.02 -8.77 10.41
N ARG A 152 -3.07 -9.58 10.23
CA ARG A 152 -3.56 -10.52 11.24
C ARG A 152 -2.99 -11.94 11.10
N GLY A 153 -1.85 -12.09 10.44
CA GLY A 153 -1.14 -13.36 10.31
C GLY A 153 -0.84 -13.98 11.68
N THR A 154 -0.82 -15.32 11.73
CA THR A 154 -0.59 -16.09 12.96
C THR A 154 0.81 -15.91 13.54
N GLU A 155 1.74 -15.36 12.77
CA GLU A 155 3.07 -14.95 13.19
C GLU A 155 3.08 -13.61 13.93
N TYR A 156 2.05 -12.78 13.77
CA TYR A 156 1.94 -11.49 14.45
C TYR A 156 0.84 -11.49 15.51
N CYS A 157 -0.19 -12.29 15.33
CA CYS A 157 -1.40 -12.29 16.14
C CYS A 157 -1.71 -13.68 16.70
N GLY A 158 -1.89 -13.77 18.03
CA GLY A 158 -2.39 -14.97 18.69
C GLY A 158 -3.04 -14.65 20.04
N LYS A 159 -2.99 -15.61 20.97
CA LYS A 159 -3.37 -15.36 22.37
C LYS A 159 -2.25 -14.54 23.00
N VAL A 160 -2.52 -13.27 23.31
CA VAL A 160 -1.52 -12.27 23.75
C VAL A 160 -0.63 -12.80 24.87
N GLU A 161 -1.20 -13.52 25.84
CA GLU A 161 -0.47 -14.10 26.99
C GLU A 161 0.63 -15.10 26.61
N HIS A 162 0.59 -15.67 25.41
CA HIS A 162 1.47 -16.77 24.98
C HIS A 162 2.05 -16.56 23.57
N HIS A 163 1.90 -15.36 22.99
CA HIS A 163 2.33 -15.10 21.63
C HIS A 163 3.65 -14.34 21.63
N ASP A 164 4.76 -15.05 21.36
CA ASP A 164 6.14 -14.54 21.48
C ASP A 164 6.33 -13.15 20.86
N TYR A 165 5.77 -12.91 19.68
CA TYR A 165 5.87 -11.61 19.01
C TYR A 165 5.14 -10.50 19.78
N GLN A 166 3.93 -10.75 20.30
CA GLN A 166 3.17 -9.71 21.00
C GLN A 166 3.75 -9.44 22.39
N LEU A 167 4.26 -10.49 23.06
CA LEU A 167 5.04 -10.35 24.29
C LEU A 167 6.32 -9.55 24.05
N TYR A 168 7.02 -9.83 22.96
CA TYR A 168 8.24 -9.10 22.60
C TYR A 168 7.96 -7.61 22.37
N LEU A 169 6.89 -7.26 21.63
CA LEU A 169 6.50 -5.85 21.46
C LEU A 169 6.16 -5.19 22.80
N ALA A 170 5.40 -5.87 23.67
CA ALA A 170 5.03 -5.35 24.97
C ALA A 170 6.25 -5.12 25.89
N ILE A 171 7.24 -6.01 25.88
CA ILE A 171 8.49 -5.86 26.65
C ILE A 171 9.30 -4.64 26.19
N ASN A 172 9.23 -4.31 24.90
CA ASN A 172 9.93 -3.17 24.31
C ASN A 172 9.07 -1.89 24.27
N ASP A 173 7.90 -1.88 24.93
CA ASP A 173 6.96 -0.75 24.94
C ASP A 173 6.54 -0.27 23.54
N ILE A 174 6.30 -1.23 22.63
CA ILE A 174 5.92 -0.97 21.23
C ILE A 174 4.43 -1.27 21.03
N ASP A 175 3.67 -0.28 20.58
CA ASP A 175 2.26 -0.46 20.22
C ASP A 175 2.08 -1.41 19.03
N HIS A 176 1.19 -2.39 19.14
CA HIS A 176 0.84 -3.28 18.04
C HIS A 176 -0.46 -2.88 17.34
N THR A 177 -0.34 -2.28 16.15
CA THR A 177 -1.47 -1.96 15.28
C THR A 177 -1.68 -3.05 14.24
N LYS A 178 -2.94 -3.40 13.99
CA LYS A 178 -3.32 -4.43 13.01
C LYS A 178 -4.12 -3.80 11.89
N THR A 179 -3.80 -4.12 10.64
CA THR A 179 -4.58 -3.69 9.47
C THR A 179 -6.06 -4.03 9.66
N LYS A 180 -7.00 -3.26 9.12
CA LYS A 180 -8.41 -3.69 9.08
C LYS A 180 -8.56 -4.82 8.04
N ALA A 181 -9.39 -5.81 8.34
CA ALA A 181 -9.68 -6.87 7.38
C ALA A 181 -10.20 -6.24 6.07
N MET A 182 -9.68 -6.70 4.93
CA MET A 182 -9.97 -6.15 3.60
C MET A 182 -9.60 -4.67 3.40
N SER A 183 -8.56 -4.16 4.08
CA SER A 183 -7.94 -2.87 3.75
C SER A 183 -6.50 -3.09 3.25
N PRO A 184 -6.31 -3.32 1.92
CA PRO A 184 -5.00 -3.58 1.33
C PRO A 184 -4.01 -2.41 1.48
N GLN A 185 -4.51 -1.20 1.73
CA GLN A 185 -3.74 0.03 1.59
C GLN A 185 -2.81 0.30 2.78
N THR A 186 -3.15 -0.17 3.99
CA THR A 186 -2.33 0.08 5.19
C THR A 186 -1.00 -0.69 5.18
N ASN A 187 -0.93 -1.85 4.51
CA ASN A 187 0.32 -2.61 4.31
C ASN A 187 1.00 -2.34 2.95
N GLY A 188 0.49 -1.39 2.16
CA GLY A 188 0.94 -1.17 0.79
C GLY A 188 2.41 -0.75 0.65
N ILE A 189 3.07 -0.33 1.74
CA ILE A 189 4.50 0.00 1.74
C ILE A 189 5.38 -1.24 1.66
N CYS A 190 5.09 -2.28 2.44
CA CYS A 190 5.80 -3.56 2.38
C CYS A 190 5.56 -4.23 1.02
N GLU A 191 4.32 -4.24 0.54
CA GLU A 191 4.00 -4.81 -0.79
C GLU A 191 4.76 -4.13 -1.92
N ARG A 192 4.89 -2.80 -1.89
CA ARG A 192 5.68 -2.05 -2.88
C ARG A 192 7.16 -2.41 -2.77
N PHE A 193 7.69 -2.53 -1.56
CA PHE A 193 9.07 -2.93 -1.34
C PHE A 193 9.36 -4.35 -1.85
N HIS A 194 8.45 -5.31 -1.60
CA HIS A 194 8.58 -6.67 -2.16
C HIS A 194 8.60 -6.67 -3.68
N LYS A 195 7.74 -5.85 -4.32
CA LYS A 195 7.75 -5.69 -5.78
C LYS A 195 9.07 -5.12 -6.28
N THR A 196 9.70 -4.18 -5.56
CA THR A 196 11.02 -3.67 -5.94
C THR A 196 12.06 -4.78 -5.88
N ILE A 197 12.16 -5.51 -4.76
CA ILE A 197 13.13 -6.61 -4.61
C ILE A 197 12.98 -7.68 -5.70
N LEU A 198 11.75 -8.01 -6.10
CA LEU A 198 11.50 -9.04 -7.13
C LEU A 198 11.87 -8.60 -8.55
N ASN A 199 11.95 -7.29 -8.81
CA ASN A 199 12.20 -6.74 -10.14
C ASN A 199 13.66 -6.31 -10.36
N GLU A 200 14.48 -6.28 -9.30
CA GLU A 200 15.93 -6.09 -9.37
C GLU A 200 16.66 -7.44 -9.48
#